data_AF-A0A2G5WS19-F1
#
_entry.id   AF-A0A2G5WS19-F1
#
_cell.length_a   1.000
_cell.length_b   1.000
_cell.length_c   1.000
_cell.angle_alpha   90.00
_cell.angle_beta   90.00
_cell.angle_gamma   90.00
#
_symmetry.space_group_name_H-M   'P 1'
#
loop_
_entity.id
_entity.type
_entity.pdbx_description
1 polymer ?
#
loop_
_entity_poly.entity_id
_entity_poly.type
_entity_poly.pdbx_seq_one_letter_code
_entity_poly.pdbx_strand_id
1 'polypeptide(L)'
;MTKDEWIQVSIAFIAIASVFVALANTIIMKRQLKHQHEQWEYSVKPVFRIIKIYHLNHLYEWTIFFENTNDVYHKIDKVSFSSSDVVISDSADFGWIKHISKDEIETYKDTVVILRPKTDDFIVGTIKIEGVDLIGNRFEIFSPDVKFKNKYIENKISLDHKYFTIR
;
A
#
# COMPACT_ATOMS: atom_id res chain seq x y z
N MET A 1 -9.37 29.32 -61.93
CA MET A 1 -9.72 28.95 -60.55
C MET A 1 -11.01 29.63 -60.16
N THR A 2 -12.03 28.87 -59.81
CA THR A 2 -13.31 29.41 -59.32
C THR A 2 -13.17 29.83 -57.85
N LYS A 3 -14.01 30.77 -57.38
CA LYS A 3 -13.98 31.24 -55.99
C LYS A 3 -14.13 30.10 -54.97
N ASP A 4 -14.84 29.05 -55.35
CA ASP A 4 -15.09 27.86 -54.52
C ASP A 4 -13.82 27.04 -54.28
N GLU A 5 -12.90 26.98 -55.24
CA GLU A 5 -11.62 26.28 -55.10
C GLU A 5 -10.72 26.98 -54.06
N TRP A 6 -10.72 28.32 -54.02
CA TRP A 6 -9.96 29.08 -53.02
C TRP A 6 -10.53 28.94 -51.60
N ILE A 7 -11.85 28.82 -51.47
CA ILE A 7 -12.51 28.56 -50.19
C ILE A 7 -12.16 27.16 -49.69
N GLN A 8 -12.21 26.14 -50.56
CA GLN A 8 -11.82 24.77 -50.20
C GLN A 8 -10.35 24.67 -49.79
N VAL A 9 -9.44 25.33 -50.51
CA VAL A 9 -8.01 25.38 -50.15
C VAL A 9 -7.81 26.06 -48.79
N SER A 10 -8.54 27.14 -48.51
CA SER A 10 -8.44 27.85 -47.22
C SER A 10 -8.97 27.01 -46.05
N ILE A 11 -10.09 26.31 -46.24
CA ILE A 11 -10.64 25.37 -45.25
C ILE A 11 -9.68 24.20 -45.02
N ALA A 12 -9.08 23.66 -46.09
CA ALA A 12 -8.08 22.61 -45.96
C ALA A 12 -6.85 23.08 -45.16
N PHE A 13 -6.39 24.31 -45.38
CA PHE A 13 -5.27 24.88 -44.63
C PHE A 13 -5.59 25.04 -43.14
N ILE A 14 -6.79 25.54 -42.82
CA ILE A 14 -7.27 25.66 -41.42
C ILE A 14 -7.41 24.29 -40.76
N ALA A 15 -7.91 23.28 -41.49
CA ALA A 15 -8.04 21.92 -40.98
C ALA A 15 -6.66 21.30 -40.67
N ILE A 16 -5.69 21.46 -41.58
CA ILE A 16 -4.31 20.99 -41.38
C ILE A 16 -3.69 21.67 -40.15
N ALA A 17 -3.81 22.99 -40.03
CA ALA A 17 -3.31 23.73 -38.87
C ALA A 17 -3.95 23.24 -37.55
N SER A 18 -5.25 22.97 -37.56
CA SER A 18 -5.99 22.46 -36.40
C SER A 18 -5.51 21.07 -35.96
N VAL A 19 -5.19 20.19 -36.92
CA VAL A 19 -4.64 18.86 -36.62
C VAL A 19 -3.27 18.97 -35.95
N PHE A 20 -2.39 19.86 -36.41
CA PHE A 20 -1.08 20.07 -35.79
C PHE A 20 -1.19 20.59 -34.36
N VAL A 21 -2.13 21.51 -34.10
CA VAL A 21 -2.39 22.02 -32.74
C VAL A 21 -2.94 20.91 -31.83
N ALA A 22 -3.86 20.08 -32.32
CA ALA A 22 -4.40 18.96 -31.57
C ALA A 22 -3.33 17.90 -31.23
N LEU A 23 -2.41 17.62 -32.15
CA LEU A 23 -1.27 16.73 -31.92
C LEU A 23 -0.31 17.30 -30.88
N ALA A 24 0.01 18.60 -30.96
CA ALA A 24 0.85 19.26 -29.96
C ALA A 24 0.21 19.20 -28.56
N ASN A 25 -1.09 19.50 -28.46
CA ASN A 25 -1.83 19.45 -27.20
C ASN A 25 -1.88 18.04 -26.61
N THR A 26 -2.13 17.02 -27.43
CA THR A 26 -2.14 15.62 -26.94
C THR A 26 -0.76 15.17 -26.45
N ILE A 27 0.33 15.60 -27.09
CA ILE A 27 1.70 15.32 -26.62
C ILE A 27 1.96 16.01 -25.27
N ILE A 28 1.61 17.29 -25.14
CA ILE A 28 1.78 18.05 -23.89
C ILE A 28 0.94 17.44 -22.77
N MET A 29 -0.31 17.08 -23.06
CA MET A 29 -1.23 16.47 -22.09
C MET A 29 -0.74 15.09 -21.63
N LYS A 30 -0.19 14.26 -22.52
CA LYS A 30 0.45 12.99 -22.13
C LYS A 30 1.65 13.21 -21.20
N ARG A 31 2.48 14.23 -21.47
CA ARG A 31 3.61 14.59 -20.59
C ARG A 31 3.14 15.10 -19.23
N GLN A 32 2.09 15.92 -19.19
CA GLN A 32 1.49 16.41 -17.94
C GLN A 32 0.89 15.26 -17.13
N LEU A 33 0.17 14.33 -17.75
CA LEU A 33 -0.36 13.14 -17.08
C LEU A 33 0.76 12.28 -16.50
N LYS A 34 1.87 12.09 -17.24
CA LYS A 34 3.05 11.39 -16.72
C LYS A 34 3.65 12.09 -15.51
N HIS A 35 3.85 13.41 -15.59
CA HIS A 35 4.38 14.18 -14.46
C HIS A 35 3.45 14.22 -13.26
N GLN A 36 2.14 14.26 -13.46
CA GLN A 36 1.17 14.16 -12.36
C GLN A 36 1.18 12.78 -11.73
N HIS A 37 1.29 11.72 -12.53
CA HIS A 37 1.43 10.36 -12.02
C HIS A 37 2.72 10.19 -11.22
N GLU A 38 3.84 10.66 -11.76
CA GLU A 38 5.12 10.70 -11.06
C GLU A 38 5.00 11.50 -9.75
N GLN A 39 4.46 12.72 -9.78
CA GLN A 39 4.23 13.53 -8.57
C GLN A 39 3.30 12.87 -7.56
N TRP A 40 2.30 12.13 -8.04
CA TRP A 40 1.40 11.35 -7.20
C TRP A 40 2.16 10.20 -6.53
N GLU A 41 2.92 9.41 -7.28
CA GLU A 41 3.82 8.38 -6.74
C GLU A 41 4.81 8.95 -5.71
N TYR A 42 5.28 10.19 -5.92
CA TYR A 42 6.25 10.88 -5.05
C TYR A 42 5.65 11.56 -3.81
N SER A 43 4.32 11.76 -3.74
CA SER A 43 3.69 12.55 -2.69
C SER A 43 3.01 11.73 -1.59
N VAL A 44 2.71 10.45 -1.85
CA VAL A 44 1.83 9.68 -0.97
C VAL A 44 2.66 8.86 0.01
N LYS A 45 2.68 9.34 1.25
CA LYS A 45 3.14 8.61 2.43
C LYS A 45 2.55 7.18 2.45
N PRO A 46 3.32 6.14 2.84
CA PRO A 46 2.79 4.79 2.93
C PRO A 46 1.62 4.74 3.89
N VAL A 47 0.51 4.17 3.43
CA VAL A 47 -0.70 3.96 4.24
C VAL A 47 -0.92 2.47 4.34
N PHE A 48 -0.55 1.90 5.48
CA PHE A 48 -0.79 0.50 5.76
C PHE A 48 -2.04 0.33 6.62
N ARG A 49 -2.78 -0.74 6.39
CA ARG A 49 -4.00 -1.08 7.13
C ARG A 49 -3.97 -2.53 7.55
N ILE A 50 -4.30 -2.79 8.83
CA ILE A 50 -4.56 -4.15 9.31
C ILE A 50 -5.88 -4.60 8.69
N ILE A 51 -5.88 -5.69 7.93
CA ILE A 51 -7.10 -6.20 7.29
C ILE A 51 -7.69 -7.41 8.00
N LYS A 52 -6.85 -8.17 8.72
CA LYS A 52 -7.25 -9.42 9.34
C LYS A 52 -6.27 -9.81 10.42
N ILE A 53 -6.80 -10.42 11.48
CA ILE A 53 -6.01 -10.99 12.58
C ILE A 53 -6.48 -12.42 12.81
N TYR A 54 -5.55 -13.37 12.74
CA TYR A 54 -5.80 -14.78 12.91
C TYR A 54 -5.00 -15.34 14.10
N HIS A 55 -5.56 -16.33 14.80
CA HIS A 55 -4.90 -17.00 15.91
C HIS A 55 -4.70 -18.48 15.58
N LEU A 56 -3.44 -18.91 15.58
CA LEU A 56 -3.06 -20.31 15.44
C LEU A 56 -2.94 -20.92 16.83
N ASN A 57 -4.06 -21.46 17.32
CA ASN A 57 -4.23 -21.96 18.70
C ASN A 57 -3.12 -22.91 19.18
N HIS A 58 -2.56 -23.74 18.30
CA HIS A 58 -1.58 -24.76 18.69
C HIS A 58 -0.17 -24.22 18.94
N LEU A 59 0.13 -22.99 18.51
CA LEU A 59 1.48 -22.41 18.56
C LEU A 59 1.56 -21.09 19.35
N TYR A 60 0.42 -20.64 19.91
CA TYR A 60 0.27 -19.30 20.50
C TYR A 60 0.78 -18.19 19.56
N GLU A 61 0.52 -18.36 18.27
CA GLU A 61 0.95 -17.45 17.22
C GLU A 61 -0.23 -16.64 16.71
N TRP A 62 0.00 -15.35 16.57
CA TRP A 62 -0.96 -14.40 16.02
C TRP A 62 -0.47 -13.90 14.67
N THR A 63 -1.18 -14.27 13.62
CA THR A 63 -0.92 -13.81 12.27
C THR A 63 -1.69 -12.53 12.02
N ILE A 64 -0.98 -11.44 11.74
CA ILE A 64 -1.55 -10.14 11.41
C ILE A 64 -1.28 -9.87 9.93
N PHE A 65 -2.36 -9.68 9.19
CA PHE A 65 -2.33 -9.35 7.77
C PHE A 65 -2.51 -7.85 7.62
N PHE A 66 -1.64 -7.24 6.83
CA PHE A 66 -1.78 -5.84 6.47
C PHE A 66 -1.49 -5.61 5.00
N GLU A 67 -2.26 -4.69 4.44
CA GLU A 67 -2.12 -4.25 3.07
C GLU A 67 -1.55 -2.83 3.04
N ASN A 68 -0.82 -2.52 1.98
CA ASN A 68 -0.58 -1.13 1.62
C ASN A 68 -1.80 -0.66 0.81
N THR A 69 -2.59 0.27 1.37
CA THR A 69 -3.79 0.80 0.70
C THR A 69 -3.44 1.79 -0.42
N ASN A 70 -2.17 2.09 -0.61
CA ASN A 70 -1.69 2.91 -1.70
C ASN A 70 -1.17 2.01 -2.85
N ASP A 71 -1.42 2.40 -4.09
CA ASP A 71 -0.93 1.66 -5.28
C ASP A 71 0.58 1.80 -5.50
N VAL A 72 1.23 2.71 -4.77
CA VAL A 72 2.68 2.92 -4.83
C VAL A 72 3.42 1.78 -4.10
N TYR A 73 4.39 1.18 -4.78
CA TYR A 73 5.24 0.15 -4.19
C TYR A 73 6.16 0.74 -3.11
N HIS A 74 6.30 0.04 -1.98
CA HIS A 74 7.23 0.39 -0.92
C HIS A 74 8.05 -0.84 -0.57
N LYS A 75 9.38 -0.69 -0.48
CA LYS A 75 10.26 -1.76 -0.02
C LYS A 75 10.25 -1.75 1.50
N ILE A 76 9.81 -2.84 2.11
CA ILE A 76 9.93 -3.03 3.55
C ILE A 76 11.35 -3.53 3.81
N ASP A 77 12.05 -2.87 4.72
CA ASP A 77 13.40 -3.28 5.13
C ASP A 77 13.36 -4.10 6.42
N LYS A 78 12.46 -3.74 7.34
CA LYS A 78 12.37 -4.36 8.65
C LYS A 78 10.99 -4.19 9.26
N VAL A 79 10.51 -5.26 9.89
CA VAL A 79 9.36 -5.21 10.79
C VAL A 79 9.81 -5.56 12.20
N SER A 80 9.36 -4.80 13.18
CA SER A 80 9.72 -5.00 14.60
C SER A 80 8.52 -4.76 15.50
N PHE A 81 8.57 -5.28 16.73
CA PHE A 81 7.57 -5.01 17.76
C PHE A 81 8.20 -4.19 18.88
N SER A 82 7.47 -3.23 19.43
CA SER A 82 8.05 -2.27 20.39
C SER A 82 8.41 -2.87 21.75
N SER A 83 7.83 -4.01 22.12
CA SER A 83 8.15 -4.73 23.35
C SER A 83 9.05 -5.94 23.08
N SER A 84 10.03 -6.18 23.97
CA SER A 84 10.87 -7.37 23.96
C SER A 84 10.13 -8.66 24.34
N ASP A 85 8.93 -8.55 24.90
CA ASP A 85 8.12 -9.67 25.37
C ASP A 85 7.33 -10.35 24.25
N VAL A 86 7.39 -9.82 23.03
CA VAL A 86 6.81 -10.42 21.82
C VAL A 86 7.90 -10.62 20.79
N VAL A 87 7.95 -11.83 20.21
CA VAL A 87 8.85 -12.16 19.10
C VAL A 87 8.07 -12.07 17.79
N ILE A 88 8.70 -11.51 16.76
CA ILE A 88 8.24 -11.68 15.38
C ILE A 88 8.86 -12.98 14.87
N SER A 89 8.06 -14.04 14.73
CA SER A 89 8.56 -15.37 14.33
C SER A 89 8.78 -15.47 12.82
N ASP A 90 7.98 -14.77 12.04
CA ASP A 90 8.13 -14.66 10.59
C ASP A 90 7.53 -13.34 10.10
N SER A 91 8.09 -12.83 9.01
CA SER A 91 7.55 -11.71 8.25
C SER A 91 7.76 -11.96 6.77
N ALA A 92 6.67 -12.04 6.01
CA ALA A 92 6.72 -12.19 4.56
C ALA A 92 6.44 -10.85 3.89
N ASP A 93 7.37 -10.38 3.06
CA ASP A 93 7.21 -9.19 2.24
C ASP A 93 6.43 -9.51 0.96
N PHE A 94 5.37 -8.72 0.73
CA PHE A 94 4.62 -8.59 -0.52
C PHE A 94 4.63 -9.81 -1.45
N GLY A 95 3.79 -10.79 -1.12
CA GLY A 95 3.48 -11.93 -1.96
C GLY A 95 1.98 -12.18 -2.02
N TRP A 96 1.55 -13.03 -2.96
CA TRP A 96 0.19 -13.57 -2.93
C TRP A 96 0.12 -14.65 -1.86
N ILE A 97 -0.39 -14.30 -0.69
CA ILE A 97 -0.61 -15.26 0.39
C ILE A 97 -1.98 -15.89 0.16
N LYS A 98 -1.98 -17.17 -0.22
CA LYS A 98 -3.20 -17.98 -0.28
C LYS A 98 -3.54 -18.43 1.13
N HIS A 99 -4.55 -17.81 1.73
CA HIS A 99 -5.16 -18.33 2.94
C HIS A 99 -6.27 -19.31 2.53
N ILE A 100 -6.11 -20.57 2.92
CA ILE A 100 -7.10 -21.63 2.66
C ILE A 100 -7.91 -21.79 3.94
N SER A 101 -9.08 -21.15 3.99
CA SER A 101 -10.11 -21.44 4.99
C SER A 101 -10.97 -22.60 4.48
N LYS A 102 -11.67 -23.29 5.38
CA LYS A 102 -12.41 -24.53 5.11
C LYS A 102 -13.37 -24.48 3.91
N ASP A 103 -13.79 -23.31 3.45
CA ASP A 103 -14.69 -23.14 2.30
C ASP A 103 -14.26 -22.05 1.29
N GLU A 104 -13.14 -21.35 1.49
CA GLU A 104 -12.69 -20.25 0.61
C GLU A 104 -11.17 -20.15 0.49
N ILE A 105 -10.68 -19.93 -0.74
CA ILE A 105 -9.28 -19.55 -1.03
C ILE A 105 -9.24 -18.03 -1.16
N GLU A 106 -8.85 -17.35 -0.09
CA GLU A 106 -8.60 -15.92 -0.11
C GLU A 106 -7.15 -15.69 -0.55
N THR A 107 -6.93 -14.93 -1.63
CA THR A 107 -5.58 -14.59 -2.08
C THR A 107 -5.32 -13.11 -1.78
N TYR A 108 -4.29 -12.87 -0.99
CA TYR A 108 -3.97 -11.58 -0.41
C TYR A 108 -2.65 -11.08 -0.98
N LYS A 109 -2.57 -9.85 -1.50
CA LYS A 109 -1.32 -9.24 -1.99
C LYS A 109 -0.66 -8.49 -0.83
N ASP A 110 -0.23 -9.23 0.17
CA ASP A 110 -0.12 -8.68 1.52
C ASP A 110 1.24 -8.90 2.15
N THR A 111 1.50 -8.10 3.18
CA THR A 111 2.58 -8.35 4.11
C THR A 111 1.99 -8.99 5.36
N VAL A 112 2.64 -10.05 5.85
CA VAL A 112 2.20 -10.78 7.04
C VAL A 112 3.27 -10.68 8.11
N VAL A 113 2.82 -10.47 9.34
CA VAL A 113 3.65 -10.54 10.53
C VAL A 113 3.05 -11.55 11.48
N ILE A 114 3.89 -12.48 11.95
CA ILE A 114 3.50 -13.45 12.97
C ILE A 114 4.08 -13.01 14.31
N LEU A 115 3.21 -12.71 15.26
CA LEU A 115 3.55 -12.32 16.63
C LEU A 115 3.42 -13.51 17.58
N ARG A 116 4.46 -13.74 18.39
CA ARG A 116 4.46 -14.73 19.46
C ARG A 116 4.80 -14.06 20.81
N PRO A 117 3.82 -13.87 21.72
CA PRO A 117 4.10 -13.42 23.08
C PRO A 117 4.90 -14.49 23.85
N LYS A 118 5.93 -14.06 24.58
CA LYS A 118 6.81 -14.93 25.39
C LYS A 118 6.21 -15.26 26.75
N THR A 119 5.44 -14.33 27.32
CA THR A 119 4.88 -14.43 28.67
C THR A 119 3.35 -14.36 28.63
N ASP A 120 2.71 -14.76 29.74
CA ASP A 120 1.27 -14.62 29.93
C ASP A 120 0.87 -13.26 30.50
N ASP A 121 1.86 -12.43 30.85
CA ASP A 121 1.67 -11.10 31.41
C ASP A 121 0.94 -10.16 30.43
N PHE A 122 0.42 -9.08 30.99
CA PHE A 122 -0.17 -8.02 30.18
C PHE A 122 0.93 -7.26 29.44
N ILE A 123 0.89 -7.30 28.10
CA ILE A 123 1.88 -6.65 27.23
C ILE A 123 1.15 -5.66 26.33
N VAL A 124 1.70 -4.46 26.19
CA VAL A 124 1.24 -3.46 25.21
C VAL A 124 2.41 -3.08 24.32
N GLY A 125 2.19 -3.08 23.01
CA GLY A 125 3.19 -2.62 22.07
C GLY A 125 2.62 -2.34 20.68
N THR A 126 3.47 -1.84 19.80
CA THR A 126 3.11 -1.53 18.42
C THR A 126 4.00 -2.30 17.45
N ILE A 127 3.45 -2.62 16.29
CA ILE A 127 4.22 -3.12 15.15
C ILE A 127 4.81 -1.90 14.46
N LYS A 128 6.13 -1.86 14.34
CA LYS A 128 6.88 -0.84 13.60
C LYS A 128 7.33 -1.43 12.27
N ILE A 129 6.99 -0.77 11.17
CA ILE A 129 7.48 -1.10 9.83
C ILE A 129 8.43 0.02 9.40
N GLU A 130 9.63 -0.38 9.02
CA GLU A 130 10.69 0.47 8.49
C GLU A 130 10.92 0.07 7.03
N GLY A 131 11.04 1.06 6.15
CA GLY A 131 11.21 0.79 4.73
C GLY A 131 11.66 2.00 3.94
N VAL A 132 11.71 1.80 2.62
CA VAL A 132 12.12 2.81 1.64
C VAL A 132 11.07 2.90 0.55
N ASP A 133 10.69 4.12 0.19
CA ASP A 133 9.83 4.39 -0.96
C ASP A 133 10.57 4.24 -2.30
N LEU A 134 9.87 4.38 -3.43
CA LEU A 134 10.46 4.26 -4.77
C LEU A 134 11.55 5.29 -5.07
N ILE A 135 11.59 6.40 -4.32
CA ILE A 135 12.54 7.52 -4.51
C ILE A 135 13.72 7.46 -3.54
N GLY A 136 13.75 6.48 -2.64
CA GLY A 136 14.84 6.29 -1.68
C GLY A 136 14.63 6.95 -0.32
N ASN A 137 13.47 7.58 -0.05
CA ASN A 137 13.19 8.11 1.28
C ASN A 137 12.82 6.99 2.24
N ARG A 138 13.40 7.06 3.43
CA ARG A 138 13.06 6.16 4.53
C ARG A 138 11.76 6.59 5.18
N PHE A 139 10.94 5.60 5.52
CA PHE A 139 9.74 5.82 6.31
C PHE A 139 9.71 4.88 7.52
N GLU A 140 9.03 5.35 8.55
CA GLU A 140 8.69 4.57 9.73
C GLU A 140 7.21 4.75 10.02
N ILE A 141 6.51 3.63 10.19
CA ILE A 141 5.08 3.62 10.50
C ILE A 141 4.79 2.64 11.62
N PHE A 142 3.75 2.94 12.38
CA PHE A 142 3.41 2.23 13.61
C PHE A 142 1.96 1.80 13.57
N SER A 143 1.70 0.54 13.93
CA SER A 143 0.33 0.07 14.16
C SER A 143 -0.28 0.80 15.36
N PRO A 144 -1.61 0.77 15.50
CA PRO A 144 -2.22 1.00 16.80
C PRO A 144 -1.69 0.00 17.85
N ASP A 145 -1.85 0.34 19.12
CA ASP A 145 -1.39 -0.51 20.22
C ASP A 145 -2.06 -1.90 20.16
N VAL A 146 -1.24 -2.94 20.12
CA VAL A 146 -1.65 -4.35 20.23
C VAL A 146 -1.46 -4.76 21.68
N LYS A 147 -2.55 -5.22 22.31
CA LYS A 147 -2.58 -5.57 23.71
C LYS A 147 -2.72 -7.08 23.86
N PHE A 148 -1.79 -7.70 24.57
CA PHE A 148 -1.80 -9.12 24.89
C PHE A 148 -2.14 -9.35 26.35
N LYS A 149 -2.92 -10.39 26.62
CA LYS A 149 -3.20 -10.93 27.96
C LYS A 149 -3.34 -12.44 27.88
N ASN A 150 -2.61 -13.18 28.72
CA ASN A 150 -2.57 -14.65 28.68
C ASN A 150 -2.20 -15.18 27.28
N LYS A 151 -1.29 -14.50 26.57
CA LYS A 151 -0.94 -14.75 25.15
C LYS A 151 -2.03 -14.49 24.10
N TYR A 152 -3.19 -13.94 24.46
CA TYR A 152 -4.24 -13.57 23.51
C TYR A 152 -4.28 -12.07 23.24
N ILE A 153 -4.55 -11.67 21.98
CA ILE A 153 -4.82 -10.26 21.64
C ILE A 153 -6.21 -9.87 22.17
N GLU A 154 -6.26 -9.03 23.20
CA GLU A 154 -7.53 -8.62 23.83
C GLU A 154 -8.30 -7.61 22.99
N ASN A 155 -7.60 -6.78 22.22
CA ASN A 155 -8.18 -5.66 21.49
C ASN A 155 -8.36 -5.94 20.00
N LYS A 156 -8.47 -7.23 19.63
CA LYS A 156 -8.57 -7.71 18.23
C LYS A 156 -9.64 -6.96 17.42
N ILE A 157 -10.85 -6.82 17.96
CA ILE A 157 -11.98 -6.14 17.29
C ILE A 157 -11.64 -4.67 16.99
N SER A 158 -10.91 -4.01 17.89
CA SER A 158 -10.54 -2.61 17.72
C SER A 158 -9.39 -2.38 16.73
N LEU A 159 -8.60 -3.41 16.45
CA LEU A 159 -7.45 -3.38 15.54
C LEU A 159 -7.83 -3.68 14.09
N ASP A 160 -8.91 -4.45 13.90
CA ASP A 160 -9.37 -4.82 12.59
C ASP A 160 -9.71 -3.58 11.74
N HIS A 161 -9.22 -3.54 10.51
CA HIS A 161 -9.37 -2.42 9.58
C HIS A 161 -8.75 -1.08 10.05
N LYS A 162 -7.80 -1.10 11.01
CA LYS A 162 -7.11 0.12 11.46
C LYS A 162 -5.86 0.45 10.66
N TYR A 163 -5.65 1.75 10.48
CA TYR A 163 -4.49 2.29 9.79
C TYR A 163 -3.28 2.42 10.71
N PHE A 164 -2.11 2.20 10.11
CA PHE A 164 -0.83 2.56 10.69
C PHE A 164 -0.67 4.08 10.64
N THR A 165 0.09 4.60 11.59
CA THR A 165 0.36 6.04 11.73
C THR A 165 1.85 6.31 11.57
N ILE A 166 2.18 7.42 10.92
CA ILE A 166 3.54 7.96 10.92
C ILE A 166 3.72 8.72 12.22
N ARG A 167 4.82 8.46 12.93
CA ARG A 167 5.22 9.22 14.12
C ARG A 167 6.52 9.95 13.85
#